data_AF-A0A524JPE1-F1
#
_entry.id   AF-A0A524JPE1-F1
#
_cell.length_a   1.000
_cell.length_b   1.000
_cell.length_c   1.000
_cell.angle_alpha   90.00
_cell.angle_beta   90.00
_cell.angle_gamma   90.00
#
_symmetry.space_group_name_H-M   'P 1'
#
loop_
_entity.id
_entity.type
_entity.pdbx_description
1 polymer ?
#
loop_
_entity_poly.entity_id
_entity_poly.type
_entity_poly.pdbx_seq_one_letter_code
_entity_poly.pdbx_strand_id
1 'polypeptide(L)'
;MANKALTSLILGSFWLFSGLPIQENTAPKVKIHVPNNNNSISWNRVVPYRITVSDLEDGSSAYDEIAMNEVILTIKYVPDATKANDFLATEAKKNWDTLSWMGRNACFTCHRAKDKLIGPSFSEIAKRYSEQPDSVLFLVQKIMNGGKGNWGEQIMPAQPHLLPEQVEGVIKWILRNGKAEDLNYFSGLEGAFRTRAKPADGEKNGLYVLQAHYLDHGLKGNSPDGKLGSDSLFLRLD
;
A
#
# COMPACT_ATOMS: atom_id res chain seq x y z
N MET A 1 85.05 -12.83 22.72
CA MET A 1 85.10 -11.69 21.79
C MET A 1 83.73 -11.53 21.15
N ALA A 2 83.27 -10.29 21.06
CA ALA A 2 81.91 -9.83 20.82
C ALA A 2 81.22 -10.42 19.58
N ASN A 3 79.90 -10.63 19.65
CA ASN A 3 79.06 -10.53 18.46
C ASN A 3 77.89 -9.57 18.74
N LYS A 4 77.78 -8.57 17.86
CA LYS A 4 76.95 -7.36 18.00
C LYS A 4 75.50 -7.62 17.62
N ALA A 5 74.62 -6.84 18.24
CA ALA A 5 73.20 -6.74 17.98
C ALA A 5 72.86 -6.26 16.56
N LEU A 6 71.72 -6.73 16.04
CA LEU A 6 70.90 -6.04 15.05
C LEU A 6 69.43 -6.45 15.26
N THR A 7 68.75 -5.71 16.13
CA THR A 7 67.29 -5.77 16.30
C THR A 7 66.67 -4.87 15.24
N SER A 8 66.12 -5.46 14.18
CA SER A 8 65.35 -4.75 13.16
C SER A 8 63.94 -4.45 13.70
N LEU A 9 63.64 -3.19 14.03
CA LEU A 9 62.27 -2.73 14.20
C LEU A 9 61.58 -2.71 12.84
N ILE A 10 60.71 -3.69 12.58
CA ILE A 10 59.72 -3.59 11.51
C ILE A 10 58.54 -2.80 12.08
N LEU A 11 58.45 -1.51 11.77
CA LEU A 11 57.19 -0.77 11.91
C LEU A 11 56.22 -1.32 10.86
N GLY A 12 55.41 -2.30 11.26
CA GLY A 12 54.26 -2.71 10.48
C GLY A 12 53.24 -1.58 10.44
N SER A 13 53.14 -0.90 9.31
CA SER A 13 52.04 0.02 9.02
C SER A 13 50.73 -0.78 8.99
N PHE A 14 49.97 -0.72 10.09
CA PHE A 14 48.58 -1.17 10.12
C PHE A 14 47.76 -0.22 9.23
N TRP A 15 47.58 -0.59 7.96
CA TRP A 15 46.50 -0.05 7.16
C TRP A 15 45.20 -0.62 7.72
N LEU A 16 44.53 0.14 8.58
CA LEU A 16 43.12 -0.05 8.88
C LEU A 16 42.35 0.15 7.57
N PHE A 17 42.06 -0.93 6.86
CA PHE A 17 40.96 -0.94 5.90
C PHE A 17 39.69 -0.76 6.72
N SER A 18 39.31 0.50 6.95
CA SER A 18 37.92 0.83 7.26
C SER A 18 37.11 0.46 6.03
N GLY A 19 36.57 -0.77 6.00
CA GLY A 19 35.58 -1.14 4.99
C GLY A 19 34.50 -0.06 4.95
N LEU A 20 34.05 0.31 3.75
CA LEU A 20 32.93 1.23 3.60
C LEU A 20 31.78 0.71 4.47
N PRO A 21 31.11 1.58 5.26
CA PRO A 21 29.99 1.16 6.07
C PRO A 21 28.95 0.49 5.17
N ILE A 22 28.49 -0.69 5.59
CA ILE A 22 27.40 -1.41 4.91
C ILE A 22 26.18 -0.48 4.99
N GLN A 23 25.65 -0.07 3.83
CA GLN A 23 24.39 0.69 3.79
C GLN A 23 23.28 -0.25 4.27
N GLU A 24 22.55 0.16 5.32
CA GLU A 24 21.39 -0.57 5.83
C GLU A 24 20.12 0.02 5.22
N ASN A 25 19.15 -0.83 4.86
CA ASN A 25 17.84 -0.37 4.36
C ASN A 25 17.13 0.46 5.44
N THR A 26 16.51 1.59 5.09
CA THR A 26 15.77 2.43 6.05
C THR A 26 14.26 2.31 5.82
N ALA A 27 13.44 2.56 6.86
CA ALA A 27 12.00 2.53 6.66
C ALA A 27 11.51 3.88 6.13
N PRO A 28 10.63 3.89 5.11
CA PRO A 28 10.18 5.13 4.51
C PRO A 28 9.32 5.96 5.47
N LYS A 29 9.42 7.28 5.33
CA LYS A 29 8.59 8.25 6.06
C LYS A 29 7.39 8.61 5.22
N VAL A 30 6.21 8.16 5.65
CA VAL A 30 4.93 8.47 5.01
C VAL A 30 4.20 9.53 5.85
N LYS A 31 3.49 10.46 5.19
CA LYS A 31 2.63 11.44 5.88
C LYS A 31 1.36 11.72 5.10
N ILE A 32 0.21 11.63 5.77
CA ILE A 32 -1.10 12.01 5.24
C ILE A 32 -1.38 13.48 5.60
N HIS A 33 -1.88 14.22 4.62
CA HIS A 33 -2.30 15.61 4.74
C HIS A 33 -3.77 15.74 4.31
N VAL A 34 -4.59 16.34 5.16
CA VAL A 34 -6.00 16.69 4.89
C VAL A 34 -6.18 18.16 5.24
N PRO A 35 -6.91 18.98 4.45
CA PRO A 35 -6.96 20.44 4.64
C PRO A 35 -7.64 20.96 5.91
N ASN A 36 -7.93 20.12 6.91
CA ASN A 36 -8.59 20.55 8.14
C ASN A 36 -7.63 20.47 9.34
N ASN A 37 -7.50 21.60 10.04
CA ASN A 37 -6.59 21.79 11.16
C ASN A 37 -6.98 20.97 12.40
N ASN A 38 -8.25 20.55 12.53
CA ASN A 38 -8.78 19.92 13.74
C ASN A 38 -9.21 18.45 13.57
N ASN A 39 -8.85 17.81 12.45
CA ASN A 39 -9.25 16.43 12.17
C ASN A 39 -10.77 16.17 12.27
N SER A 40 -11.59 17.20 12.05
CA SER A 40 -13.05 17.11 11.94
C SER A 40 -13.44 17.17 10.47
N ILE A 41 -14.46 16.45 10.04
CA ILE A 41 -14.99 16.50 8.68
C ILE A 41 -16.51 16.36 8.72
N SER A 42 -17.21 16.94 7.75
CA SER A 42 -18.67 16.83 7.72
C SER A 42 -19.16 15.62 6.93
N TRP A 43 -20.37 15.18 7.27
CA TRP A 43 -21.10 14.18 6.49
C TRP A 43 -21.37 14.64 5.06
N ASN A 44 -21.44 13.67 4.15
CA ASN A 44 -21.76 13.88 2.73
C ASN A 44 -20.89 14.95 2.03
N ARG A 45 -19.60 15.03 2.40
CA ARG A 45 -18.63 15.97 1.81
C ARG A 45 -17.51 15.24 1.11
N VAL A 46 -16.97 15.91 0.09
CA VAL A 46 -15.73 15.51 -0.56
C VAL A 46 -14.58 16.02 0.29
N VAL A 47 -13.70 15.12 0.72
CA VAL A 47 -12.53 15.41 1.53
C VAL A 47 -11.30 15.10 0.67
N PRO A 48 -10.57 16.13 0.21
CA PRO A 48 -9.32 15.90 -0.51
C PRO A 48 -8.22 15.48 0.47
N TYR A 49 -7.23 14.76 -0.05
CA TYR A 49 -6.05 14.34 0.69
C TYR A 49 -4.81 14.45 -0.18
N ARG A 50 -3.65 14.57 0.47
CA ARG A 50 -2.32 14.39 -0.12
C ARG A 50 -1.50 13.47 0.77
N ILE A 51 -0.59 12.71 0.20
CA ILE A 51 0.37 11.85 0.85
C ILE A 51 1.76 12.26 0.38
N THR A 52 2.69 12.36 1.31
CA THR A 52 4.11 12.57 1.00
C THR A 52 4.90 11.38 1.50
N VAL A 53 5.87 10.94 0.69
CA VAL A 53 6.76 9.82 1.02
C VAL A 53 8.20 10.30 0.86
N SER A 54 9.05 9.97 1.82
CA SER A 54 10.49 10.18 1.73
C SER A 54 11.21 8.94 2.27
N ASP A 55 12.12 8.43 1.48
CA ASP A 55 12.93 7.27 1.76
C ASP A 55 14.39 7.55 1.40
N LEU A 56 15.34 6.90 2.08
CA LEU A 56 16.76 7.12 1.81
C LEU A 56 17.21 6.39 0.54
N GLU A 57 16.62 5.24 0.24
CA GLU A 57 16.97 4.36 -0.86
C GLU A 57 16.19 4.70 -2.13
N ASP A 58 14.89 4.99 -1.98
CA ASP A 58 13.94 5.21 -3.08
C ASP A 58 13.72 6.70 -3.41
N GLY A 59 14.17 7.61 -2.55
CA GLY A 59 14.07 9.06 -2.75
C GLY A 59 12.77 9.68 -2.22
N SER A 60 12.31 10.75 -2.86
CA SER A 60 11.19 11.56 -2.35
C SER A 60 10.07 11.74 -3.36
N SER A 61 8.83 11.66 -2.88
CA SER A 61 7.65 12.00 -3.66
C SER A 61 7.57 13.49 -4.01
N ALA A 62 8.38 14.34 -3.38
CA ALA A 62 8.47 15.76 -3.71
C ALA A 62 9.21 16.03 -5.03
N TYR A 63 9.99 15.05 -5.51
CA TYR A 63 10.79 15.12 -6.74
C TYR A 63 10.39 14.04 -7.75
N ASP A 64 9.18 13.47 -7.60
CA ASP A 64 8.64 12.40 -8.45
C ASP A 64 9.51 11.13 -8.51
N GLU A 65 10.32 10.88 -7.48
CA GLU A 65 11.18 9.69 -7.38
C GLU A 65 10.40 8.46 -6.87
N ILE A 66 9.30 8.69 -6.15
CA ILE A 66 8.42 7.63 -5.64
C ILE A 66 7.28 7.38 -6.63
N ALA A 67 7.15 6.13 -7.08
CA ALA A 67 6.07 5.71 -7.97
C ALA A 67 4.71 5.81 -7.28
N MET A 68 3.84 6.71 -7.77
CA MET A 68 2.55 7.00 -7.11
C MET A 68 1.62 5.79 -6.98
N ASN A 69 1.70 4.80 -7.89
CA ASN A 69 0.89 3.58 -7.86
C ASN A 69 1.30 2.64 -6.71
N GLU A 70 2.47 2.84 -6.10
CA GLU A 70 2.96 2.04 -4.97
C GLU A 70 2.62 2.67 -3.61
N VAL A 71 2.12 3.90 -3.60
CA VAL A 71 1.61 4.55 -2.38
C VAL A 71 0.15 4.21 -2.23
N ILE A 72 -0.18 3.45 -1.19
CA ILE A 72 -1.53 2.94 -0.95
C ILE A 72 -2.19 3.70 0.19
N LEU A 73 -3.42 4.13 -0.01
CA LEU A 73 -4.30 4.68 1.02
C LEU A 73 -5.49 3.76 1.25
N THR A 74 -5.69 3.33 2.48
CA THR A 74 -6.91 2.67 2.95
C THR A 74 -7.74 3.66 3.76
N ILE A 75 -9.05 3.70 3.51
CA ILE A 75 -10.00 4.55 4.21
C ILE A 75 -11.12 3.67 4.75
N LYS A 76 -11.28 3.62 6.07
CA LYS A 76 -12.39 2.89 6.70
C LYS A 76 -13.30 3.83 7.48
N TYR A 77 -14.61 3.71 7.25
CA TYR A 77 -15.59 4.28 8.16
C TYR A 77 -15.77 3.39 9.39
N VAL A 78 -15.69 3.98 10.58
CA VAL A 78 -15.91 3.30 11.85
C VAL A 78 -17.06 4.01 12.58
N PRO A 79 -18.21 3.35 12.80
CA PRO A 79 -19.37 3.96 13.46
C PRO A 79 -19.13 4.31 14.93
N ASP A 80 -18.24 3.55 15.58
CA ASP A 80 -17.89 3.67 16.98
C ASP A 80 -16.39 3.96 17.12
N ALA A 81 -16.06 5.19 17.50
CA ALA A 81 -14.69 5.65 17.68
C ALA A 81 -13.83 4.75 18.58
N THR A 82 -14.44 4.04 19.54
CA THR A 82 -13.72 3.15 20.45
C THR A 82 -13.10 1.94 19.74
N LYS A 83 -13.66 1.54 18.59
CA LYS A 83 -13.20 0.40 17.77
C LYS A 83 -12.16 0.78 16.71
N ALA A 84 -11.79 2.07 16.64
CA ALA A 84 -10.90 2.54 15.58
C ALA A 84 -9.48 1.97 15.68
N ASN A 85 -8.99 1.75 16.91
CA ASN A 85 -7.68 1.14 17.14
C ASN A 85 -7.67 -0.36 16.78
N ASP A 86 -8.78 -1.07 16.98
CA ASP A 86 -8.89 -2.49 16.63
C ASP A 86 -8.68 -2.71 15.13
N PHE A 87 -9.23 -1.81 14.29
CA PHE A 87 -9.01 -1.83 12.85
C PHE A 87 -7.53 -1.65 12.49
N LEU A 88 -6.83 -0.69 13.11
CA LEU A 88 -5.40 -0.47 12.86
C LEU A 88 -4.56 -1.69 13.26
N ALA A 89 -4.94 -2.36 14.36
CA ALA A 89 -4.20 -3.51 14.87
C ALA A 89 -4.39 -4.78 14.02
N THR A 90 -5.57 -4.98 13.42
CA THR A 90 -5.94 -6.29 12.85
C THR A 90 -6.03 -6.30 11.32
N GLU A 91 -6.63 -5.29 10.71
CA GLU A 91 -7.00 -5.31 9.29
C GLU A 91 -6.00 -4.53 8.44
N ALA A 92 -5.54 -3.39 8.94
CA ALA A 92 -4.52 -2.57 8.30
C ALA A 92 -3.25 -3.36 7.99
N LYS A 93 -2.57 -3.87 9.04
CA LYS A 93 -1.25 -4.49 8.92
C LYS A 93 -1.26 -5.79 8.10
N LYS A 94 -2.37 -6.53 8.12
CA LYS A 94 -2.50 -7.82 7.43
C LYS A 94 -2.70 -7.68 5.92
N ASN A 95 -3.20 -6.52 5.47
CA ASN A 95 -3.60 -6.30 4.08
C ASN A 95 -2.55 -5.57 3.25
N TRP A 96 -1.47 -5.07 3.87
CA TRP A 96 -0.46 -4.25 3.20
C TRP A 96 0.28 -4.98 2.09
N ASP A 97 0.67 -6.24 2.29
CA ASP A 97 1.40 -7.00 1.26
C ASP A 97 0.58 -7.17 -0.02
N THR A 98 -0.71 -7.50 0.13
CA THR A 98 -1.62 -7.68 -1.02
C THR A 98 -1.84 -6.35 -1.76
N LEU A 99 -2.11 -5.27 -1.03
CA LEU A 99 -2.35 -3.96 -1.64
C LEU A 99 -1.07 -3.37 -2.27
N SER A 100 0.08 -3.55 -1.62
CA SER A 100 1.38 -3.14 -2.17
C SER A 100 1.71 -3.92 -3.44
N TRP A 101 1.45 -5.22 -3.45
CA TRP A 101 1.59 -6.05 -4.66
C TRP A 101 0.66 -5.57 -5.77
N MET A 102 -0.61 -5.25 -5.47
CA MET A 102 -1.55 -4.71 -6.45
C MET A 102 -1.11 -3.36 -7.02
N GLY A 103 -0.52 -2.51 -6.17
CA GLY A 103 0.06 -1.22 -6.57
C GLY A 103 1.23 -1.38 -7.53
N ARG A 104 2.22 -2.19 -7.15
CA ARG A 104 3.40 -2.53 -7.97
C ARG A 104 3.03 -3.14 -9.31
N ASN A 105 1.98 -3.97 -9.34
CA ASN A 105 1.48 -4.60 -10.56
C ASN A 105 0.33 -3.81 -11.21
N ALA A 106 0.26 -2.50 -10.95
CA ALA A 106 -0.59 -1.53 -11.63
C ALA A 106 -2.10 -1.89 -11.70
N CYS A 107 -2.60 -2.70 -10.76
CA CYS A 107 -4.01 -3.11 -10.73
C CYS A 107 -4.94 -1.89 -10.59
N PHE A 108 -4.50 -0.88 -9.83
CA PHE A 108 -5.26 0.35 -9.56
C PHE A 108 -5.31 1.34 -10.74
N THR A 109 -4.51 1.12 -11.79
CA THR A 109 -4.55 1.92 -13.01
C THR A 109 -5.87 1.71 -13.77
N CYS A 110 -6.43 0.51 -13.69
CA CYS A 110 -7.65 0.15 -14.41
C CYS A 110 -8.84 -0.15 -13.49
N HIS A 111 -8.58 -0.52 -12.24
CA HIS A 111 -9.60 -0.91 -11.26
C HIS A 111 -9.58 0.01 -10.04
N ARG A 112 -10.73 0.21 -9.40
CA ARG A 112 -10.83 0.85 -8.09
C ARG A 112 -11.60 -0.03 -7.13
N ALA A 113 -11.50 0.24 -5.84
CA ALA A 113 -12.21 -0.51 -4.80
C ALA A 113 -13.73 -0.49 -5.02
N LYS A 114 -14.31 0.68 -5.28
CA LYS A 114 -15.77 0.90 -5.29
C LYS A 114 -16.33 1.32 -6.63
N ASP A 115 -15.68 2.28 -7.29
CA ASP A 115 -16.17 2.85 -8.54
C ASP A 115 -15.59 2.14 -9.76
N LYS A 116 -16.37 2.09 -10.84
CA LYS A 116 -15.84 1.68 -12.15
C LYS A 116 -14.80 2.71 -12.62
N LEU A 117 -13.72 2.23 -13.22
CA LEU A 117 -12.73 3.07 -13.90
C LEU A 117 -12.67 2.68 -15.38
N ILE A 118 -11.68 1.87 -15.76
CA ILE A 118 -11.60 1.24 -17.09
C ILE A 118 -12.23 -0.14 -16.99
N GLY A 119 -11.77 -0.92 -16.00
CA GLY A 119 -12.35 -2.19 -15.59
C GLY A 119 -13.46 -2.01 -14.56
N PRO A 120 -14.16 -3.11 -14.22
CA PRO A 120 -15.12 -3.13 -13.13
C PRO A 120 -14.44 -2.83 -11.79
N SER A 121 -15.18 -2.33 -10.82
CA SER A 121 -14.63 -2.16 -9.48
C SER A 121 -14.39 -3.52 -8.81
N PHE A 122 -13.45 -3.58 -7.86
CA PHE A 122 -13.24 -4.77 -7.06
C PHE A 122 -14.49 -5.17 -6.29
N SER A 123 -15.32 -4.20 -5.90
CA SER A 123 -16.64 -4.46 -5.32
C SER A 123 -17.60 -5.12 -6.30
N GLU A 124 -17.65 -4.68 -7.56
CA GLU A 124 -18.47 -5.33 -8.59
C GLU A 124 -18.02 -6.78 -8.83
N ILE A 125 -16.71 -7.01 -8.93
CA ILE A 125 -16.13 -8.36 -9.06
C ILE A 125 -16.56 -9.23 -7.88
N ALA A 126 -16.38 -8.75 -6.65
CA ALA A 126 -16.75 -9.48 -5.44
C ALA A 126 -18.26 -9.72 -5.30
N LYS A 127 -19.10 -8.83 -5.86
CA LYS A 127 -20.56 -9.04 -5.90
C LYS A 127 -20.97 -10.11 -6.90
N ARG A 128 -20.27 -10.22 -8.03
CA ARG A 128 -20.58 -11.19 -9.09
C ARG A 128 -20.03 -12.59 -8.81
N TYR A 129 -18.83 -12.70 -8.24
CA TYR A 129 -18.14 -13.97 -8.02
C TYR A 129 -18.02 -14.29 -6.53
N SER A 130 -17.96 -15.58 -6.20
CA SER A 130 -17.74 -16.06 -4.83
C SER A 130 -16.30 -16.53 -4.63
N GLU A 131 -15.86 -16.66 -3.37
CA GLU A 131 -14.52 -17.18 -3.03
C GLU A 131 -14.39 -18.72 -3.23
N GLN A 132 -15.22 -19.31 -4.10
CA GLN A 132 -15.21 -20.74 -4.42
C GLN A 132 -14.08 -21.07 -5.42
N PRO A 133 -13.48 -22.28 -5.34
CA PRO A 133 -12.34 -22.66 -6.17
C PRO A 133 -12.52 -22.39 -7.67
N ASP A 134 -13.68 -22.73 -8.24
CA ASP A 134 -13.95 -22.54 -9.67
C ASP A 134 -13.99 -21.07 -10.08
N SER A 135 -14.56 -20.20 -9.23
CA SER A 135 -14.60 -18.76 -9.48
C SER A 135 -13.21 -18.14 -9.38
N VAL A 136 -12.42 -18.57 -8.40
CA VAL A 136 -11.04 -18.12 -8.22
C VAL A 136 -10.20 -18.54 -9.42
N LEU A 137 -10.25 -19.82 -9.82
CA LEU A 137 -9.52 -20.35 -10.97
C LEU A 137 -9.91 -19.63 -12.26
N PHE A 138 -11.20 -19.39 -12.48
CA PHE A 138 -11.68 -18.63 -13.62
C PHE A 138 -11.09 -17.21 -13.67
N LEU A 139 -11.09 -16.50 -12.54
CA LEU A 139 -10.55 -15.15 -12.45
C LEU A 139 -9.03 -15.12 -12.63
N VAL A 140 -8.30 -16.11 -12.11
CA VAL A 140 -6.86 -16.28 -12.36
C VAL A 140 -6.63 -16.38 -13.87
N GLN A 141 -7.35 -17.28 -14.56
CA GLN A 141 -7.22 -17.45 -16.00
C GLN A 141 -7.56 -16.18 -16.79
N LYS A 142 -8.52 -15.37 -16.31
CA LYS A 142 -8.83 -14.06 -16.92
C LYS A 142 -7.68 -13.07 -16.78
N ILE A 143 -7.00 -13.02 -15.63
CA ILE A 143 -5.84 -12.15 -15.43
C ILE A 143 -4.66 -12.61 -16.27
N MET A 144 -4.36 -13.91 -16.27
CA MET A 144 -3.23 -14.47 -17.02
C MET A 144 -3.37 -14.30 -18.53
N ASN A 145 -4.56 -14.58 -19.09
CA ASN A 145 -4.79 -14.63 -20.53
C ASN A 145 -5.50 -13.38 -21.09
N GLY A 146 -5.90 -12.46 -20.21
CA GLY A 146 -6.76 -11.35 -20.57
C GLY A 146 -8.21 -11.78 -20.82
N GLY A 147 -9.05 -10.83 -21.17
CA GLY A 147 -10.45 -11.13 -21.45
C GLY A 147 -11.26 -9.94 -21.95
N LYS A 148 -12.39 -10.26 -22.57
CA LYS A 148 -13.40 -9.30 -23.06
C LYS A 148 -14.81 -9.84 -22.83
N GLY A 149 -15.82 -8.98 -22.90
CA GLY A 149 -17.24 -9.36 -22.95
C GLY A 149 -17.93 -9.57 -21.60
N ASN A 150 -17.21 -9.95 -20.54
CA ASN A 150 -17.82 -10.20 -19.23
C ASN A 150 -18.36 -8.92 -18.55
N TRP A 151 -17.76 -7.76 -18.86
CA TRP A 151 -18.02 -6.48 -18.20
C TRP A 151 -18.31 -5.35 -19.22
N GLY A 152 -18.70 -5.73 -20.43
CA GLY A 152 -18.84 -4.84 -21.58
C GLY A 152 -17.76 -5.09 -22.64
N GLU A 153 -17.52 -4.09 -23.48
CA GLU A 153 -16.60 -4.17 -24.62
C GLU A 153 -15.13 -4.04 -24.23
N GLN A 154 -14.87 -3.52 -23.03
CA GLN A 154 -13.54 -3.24 -22.50
C GLN A 154 -12.74 -4.53 -22.35
N ILE A 155 -11.50 -4.46 -22.82
CA ILE A 155 -10.56 -5.57 -22.83
C ILE A 155 -9.59 -5.39 -21.68
N MET A 156 -9.46 -6.42 -20.85
CA MET A 156 -8.34 -6.51 -19.91
C MET A 156 -7.17 -7.21 -20.62
N PRO A 157 -6.00 -6.56 -20.79
CA PRO A 157 -4.83 -7.19 -21.37
C PRO A 157 -4.33 -8.36 -20.53
N ALA A 158 -3.74 -9.36 -21.18
CA ALA A 158 -3.08 -10.47 -20.52
C ALA A 158 -1.93 -9.98 -19.61
N GLN A 159 -1.81 -10.57 -18.43
CA GLN A 159 -0.74 -10.29 -17.46
C GLN A 159 0.16 -11.52 -17.24
N PRO A 160 0.83 -12.05 -18.27
CA PRO A 160 1.58 -13.32 -18.17
C PRO A 160 2.87 -13.21 -17.35
N HIS A 161 3.30 -11.99 -16.99
CA HIS A 161 4.47 -11.75 -16.14
C HIS A 161 4.19 -11.99 -14.65
N LEU A 162 2.91 -12.13 -14.27
CA LEU A 162 2.49 -12.37 -12.88
C LEU A 162 2.56 -13.86 -12.54
N LEU A 163 2.84 -14.17 -11.28
CA LEU A 163 2.79 -15.54 -10.78
C LEU A 163 1.33 -15.94 -10.47
N PRO A 164 0.81 -17.05 -11.02
CA PRO A 164 -0.58 -17.47 -10.79
C PRO A 164 -0.97 -17.60 -9.31
N GLU A 165 -0.06 -18.07 -8.47
CA GLU A 165 -0.26 -18.24 -7.02
C GLU A 165 -0.46 -16.89 -6.30
N GLN A 166 0.29 -15.86 -6.69
CA GLN A 166 0.12 -14.51 -6.16
C GLN A 166 -1.20 -13.90 -6.61
N VAL A 167 -1.55 -14.10 -7.89
CA VAL A 167 -2.82 -13.66 -8.48
C VAL A 167 -4.00 -14.32 -7.75
N GLU A 168 -3.90 -15.62 -7.45
CA GLU A 168 -4.91 -16.34 -6.66
C GLU A 168 -5.12 -15.71 -5.28
N GLY A 169 -4.04 -15.40 -4.56
CA GLY A 169 -4.10 -14.74 -3.26
C GLY A 169 -4.80 -13.39 -3.31
N VAL A 170 -4.47 -12.57 -4.31
CA VAL A 170 -5.08 -11.26 -4.56
C VAL A 170 -6.56 -11.38 -4.90
N ILE A 171 -6.95 -12.34 -5.74
CA ILE A 171 -8.36 -12.58 -6.07
C ILE A 171 -9.14 -12.96 -4.83
N LYS A 172 -8.65 -13.92 -4.02
CA LYS A 172 -9.32 -14.29 -2.77
C LYS A 172 -9.48 -13.08 -1.85
N TRP A 173 -8.45 -12.26 -1.74
CA TRP A 173 -8.51 -11.01 -0.98
C TRP A 173 -9.57 -10.04 -1.52
N ILE A 174 -9.62 -9.82 -2.84
CA ILE A 174 -10.63 -8.97 -3.50
C ILE A 174 -12.04 -9.50 -3.23
N LEU A 175 -12.27 -10.80 -3.38
CA LEU A 175 -13.59 -11.42 -3.20
C LEU A 175 -14.09 -11.32 -1.75
N ARG A 176 -13.17 -11.39 -0.79
CA ARG A 176 -13.44 -11.25 0.63
C ARG A 176 -13.72 -9.80 1.04
N ASN A 177 -12.87 -8.87 0.60
CA ASN A 177 -12.90 -7.47 1.06
C ASN A 177 -13.71 -6.52 0.17
N GLY A 178 -13.90 -6.84 -1.11
CA GLY A 178 -14.60 -5.98 -2.08
C GLY A 178 -16.05 -5.68 -1.70
N LYS A 179 -16.67 -6.56 -0.90
CA LYS A 179 -18.05 -6.39 -0.40
C LYS A 179 -18.18 -5.42 0.77
N ALA A 180 -17.10 -5.13 1.50
CA ALA A 180 -17.15 -4.29 2.69
C ALA A 180 -17.49 -2.82 2.33
N GLU A 181 -18.71 -2.36 2.61
CA GLU A 181 -19.19 -1.02 2.18
C GLU A 181 -18.43 0.13 2.86
N ASP A 182 -17.89 -0.12 4.04
CA ASP A 182 -17.19 0.83 4.88
C ASP A 182 -15.69 0.91 4.61
N LEU A 183 -15.14 0.07 3.71
CA LEU A 183 -13.73 0.01 3.36
C LEU A 183 -13.50 0.48 1.92
N ASN A 184 -12.64 1.48 1.75
CA ASN A 184 -12.18 1.96 0.46
C ASN A 184 -10.65 1.96 0.42
N TYR A 185 -10.06 1.82 -0.77
CA TYR A 185 -8.62 1.85 -0.95
C TYR A 185 -8.25 2.44 -2.31
N PHE A 186 -7.16 3.18 -2.32
CA PHE A 186 -6.66 3.96 -3.45
C PHE A 186 -5.15 3.77 -3.58
N SER A 187 -4.64 3.91 -4.79
CA SER A 187 -3.22 4.18 -5.03
C SER A 187 -3.04 5.63 -5.45
N GLY A 188 -1.96 6.27 -5.03
CA GLY A 188 -1.62 7.63 -5.44
C GLY A 188 -1.16 8.52 -4.30
N LEU A 189 -0.54 9.64 -4.66
CA LEU A 189 -0.08 10.67 -3.73
C LEU A 189 -1.16 11.70 -3.39
N GLU A 190 -2.26 11.76 -4.12
CA GLU A 190 -3.35 12.69 -3.84
C GLU A 190 -4.68 12.19 -4.40
N GLY A 191 -5.77 12.78 -3.94
CA GLY A 191 -7.11 12.45 -4.39
C GLY A 191 -8.17 13.04 -3.48
N ALA A 192 -9.37 12.49 -3.57
CA ALA A 192 -10.45 12.82 -2.66
C ALA A 192 -11.37 11.63 -2.45
N PHE A 193 -11.96 11.54 -1.26
CA PHE A 193 -13.02 10.59 -0.96
C PHE A 193 -14.28 11.33 -0.50
N ARG A 194 -15.44 10.68 -0.64
CA ARG A 194 -16.71 11.24 -0.14
C ARG A 194 -17.07 10.58 1.18
N THR A 195 -17.35 11.39 2.19
CA THR A 195 -17.91 10.90 3.45
C THR A 195 -19.35 10.43 3.24
N ARG A 196 -19.77 9.46 4.02
CA ARG A 196 -21.11 8.88 3.93
C ARG A 196 -22.19 9.90 4.33
N ALA A 197 -23.41 9.63 3.92
CA ALA A 197 -24.57 10.37 4.42
C ALA A 197 -24.75 10.12 5.92
N LYS A 198 -25.24 11.13 6.65
CA LYS A 198 -25.51 11.01 8.09
C LYS A 198 -26.59 9.94 8.33
N PRO A 199 -26.32 8.92 9.15
CA PRO A 199 -27.32 7.91 9.51
C PRO A 199 -28.56 8.54 10.19
N ALA A 200 -29.74 7.99 9.90
CA ALA A 200 -31.01 8.49 10.43
C ALA A 200 -31.19 8.23 11.94
N ASP A 201 -30.49 7.23 12.48
CA ASP A 201 -30.48 6.85 13.90
C ASP A 201 -29.59 7.77 14.76
N GLY A 202 -28.93 8.76 14.15
CA GLY A 202 -28.20 9.80 14.87
C GLY A 202 -26.86 9.33 15.42
N GLU A 203 -26.15 8.45 14.73
CA GLU A 203 -24.77 8.05 15.03
C GLU A 203 -23.89 9.28 15.35
N LYS A 204 -23.54 9.48 16.63
CA LYS A 204 -22.92 10.73 17.11
C LYS A 204 -21.40 10.73 17.06
N ASN A 205 -20.77 9.57 16.90
CA ASN A 205 -19.34 9.38 17.14
C ASN A 205 -18.61 8.66 15.98
N GLY A 206 -19.20 8.65 14.78
CA GLY A 206 -18.57 8.06 13.61
C GLY A 206 -17.27 8.77 13.25
N LEU A 207 -16.30 8.01 12.74
CA LEU A 207 -15.05 8.57 12.23
C LEU A 207 -14.54 7.80 11.02
N TYR A 208 -13.63 8.42 10.30
CA TYR A 208 -12.85 7.78 9.26
C TYR A 208 -11.43 7.51 9.75
N VAL A 209 -10.95 6.28 9.56
CA VAL A 209 -9.55 5.91 9.74
C VAL A 209 -8.90 5.88 8.37
N LEU A 210 -7.98 6.80 8.13
CA LEU A 210 -7.13 6.83 6.95
C LEU A 210 -5.80 6.20 7.33
N GLN A 211 -5.29 5.32 6.47
CA GLN A 211 -3.97 4.75 6.62
C GLN A 211 -3.26 4.69 5.28
N ALA A 212 -2.14 5.40 5.19
CA ALA A 212 -1.27 5.38 4.03
C ALA A 212 -0.06 4.50 4.32
N HIS A 213 0.40 3.75 3.34
CA HIS A 213 1.66 3.02 3.42
C HIS A 213 2.42 3.02 2.10
N TYR A 214 3.73 2.80 2.21
CA TYR A 214 4.65 2.58 1.12
C TYR A 214 5.63 1.49 1.57
N LEU A 215 5.83 0.48 0.71
CA LEU A 215 6.82 -0.56 0.89
C LEU A 215 8.01 -0.20 -0.02
N ASP A 216 9.18 0.04 0.56
CA ASP A 216 10.36 0.39 -0.24
C ASP A 216 10.86 -0.78 -1.10
N HIS A 217 11.77 -0.47 -2.03
CA HIS A 217 12.39 -1.46 -2.92
C HIS A 217 13.59 -2.17 -2.31
N GLY A 218 13.94 -1.87 -1.06
CA GLY A 218 15.12 -2.37 -0.38
C GLY A 218 16.43 -1.83 -0.97
N LEU A 219 17.55 -2.47 -0.59
CA LEU A 219 18.85 -2.10 -1.11
C LEU A 219 19.03 -2.59 -2.55
N LYS A 220 19.61 -1.74 -3.40
CA LYS A 220 19.96 -2.11 -4.79
C LYS A 220 20.93 -3.31 -4.78
N GLY A 221 20.46 -4.46 -5.26
CA GLY A 221 21.30 -5.62 -5.58
C GLY A 221 21.50 -6.67 -4.48
N ASN A 222 20.83 -6.63 -3.32
CA ASN A 222 20.83 -7.74 -2.35
C ASN A 222 19.62 -7.73 -1.39
N SER A 223 18.86 -8.85 -1.40
CA SER A 223 17.73 -9.27 -0.54
C SER A 223 16.41 -8.45 -0.62
N PRO A 224 15.25 -9.11 -0.83
CA PRO A 224 13.93 -8.48 -1.03
C PRO A 224 13.25 -8.05 0.29
N ASP A 225 14.01 -7.56 1.26
CA ASP A 225 13.47 -7.19 2.57
C ASP A 225 13.12 -5.70 2.61
N GLY A 226 12.18 -5.33 1.73
CA GLY A 226 11.66 -3.98 1.69
C GLY A 226 11.07 -3.60 3.06
N LYS A 227 11.33 -2.39 3.53
CA LYS A 227 10.75 -1.91 4.79
C LYS A 227 9.49 -1.10 4.49
N LEU A 228 8.56 -1.20 5.43
CA LEU A 228 7.29 -0.53 5.31
C LEU A 228 7.26 0.75 6.14
N GLY A 229 6.91 1.84 5.48
CA GLY A 229 6.54 3.10 6.08
C GLY A 229 5.02 3.27 6.08
N SER A 230 4.48 3.88 7.13
CA SER A 230 3.05 4.17 7.19
C SER A 230 2.74 5.41 8.03
N ASP A 231 1.57 6.00 7.78
CA ASP A 231 0.96 7.03 8.62
C ASP A 231 -0.52 6.71 8.79
N SER A 232 -1.12 7.15 9.90
CA SER A 232 -2.53 6.94 10.19
C SER A 232 -3.16 8.23 10.70
N LEU A 233 -4.35 8.55 10.19
CA LEU A 233 -5.09 9.76 10.52
C LEU A 233 -6.55 9.40 10.83
N PHE A 234 -7.05 9.90 11.96
CA PHE A 234 -8.44 9.75 12.37
C PHE A 234 -9.18 11.04 12.10
N LEU A 235 -10.26 10.98 11.34
CA LEU A 235 -11.11 12.13 11.02
C LEU A 235 -12.49 11.93 11.63
N ARG A 236 -12.83 12.72 12.64
CA ARG A 236 -14.13 12.65 13.32
C ARG A 236 -15.21 13.33 12.48
N LEU A 237 -16.43 12.80 12.51
CA LEU A 237 -17.55 13.43 11.82
C LEU A 237 -18.28 14.42 12.73
N ASP A 238 -18.58 15.61 12.19
CA ASP A 238 -19.43 16.64 12.81
C ASP A 238 -20.88 16.61 12.27
#